data_AF-A0A220VGV3-F1
#
_entry.id   AF-A0A220VGV3-F1
#
_cell.length_a   1.000
_cell.length_b   1.000
_cell.length_c   1.000
_cell.angle_alpha   90.00
_cell.angle_beta   90.00
_cell.angle_gamma   90.00
#
_symmetry.space_group_name_H-M   'P 1'
#
loop_
_entity.id
_entity.type
_entity.pdbx_description
1 polymer ?
#
loop_
_entity_poly.entity_id
_entity_poly.type
_entity_poly.pdbx_seq_one_letter_code
_entity_poly.pdbx_strand_id
1 'polypeptide(L)'
;MSNFNFRTFFNILISILPTGIVFILTENVIWLEYTLISCSLYVVFHKYHWSVTKIILQWILILSLFSVIYFLSILPIYFALFTSFLAAISIGLSEFNQNLRTLSSFIIIPTFYCAFSFSEYTHSSQILTEFYKIILFSPCSLIGMFLILTVNGVIPFQKKRIDLSLDFSKNKEPFLIIFTSIFVAIMLGNYFIFKYNLPGGQWVLWSIVSVANNNVTDTKAKLMHRVHGVFLGSVIGFILCLIAMYFVVNIPILGYVIALLTPATLLIKPYVLAFTSRCLFITLSGYLIDHSFFKSFERISDVLLGGILGLIITIIVYYIYSFFKKKTIIS
;
A
#
# COMPACT_ATOMS: atom_id res chain seq x y z
N MET A 1 -6.75 -19.99 -16.82
CA MET A 1 -6.40 -18.87 -17.71
C MET A 1 -7.10 -17.62 -17.20
N SER A 2 -6.40 -16.67 -16.58
CA SER A 2 -7.04 -15.42 -16.10
C SER A 2 -7.10 -14.43 -17.26
N ASN A 3 -8.29 -14.18 -17.79
CA ASN A 3 -8.52 -13.12 -18.76
C ASN A 3 -8.08 -11.78 -18.17
N PHE A 4 -7.00 -11.23 -18.69
CA PHE A 4 -6.61 -9.85 -18.43
C PHE A 4 -7.79 -8.96 -18.84
N ASN A 5 -8.43 -8.32 -17.86
CA ASN A 5 -9.60 -7.51 -18.13
C ASN A 5 -9.12 -6.12 -18.59
N PHE A 6 -8.98 -5.97 -19.91
CA PHE A 6 -8.57 -4.72 -20.56
C PHE A 6 -9.44 -3.53 -20.12
N ARG A 7 -10.74 -3.75 -19.89
CA ARG A 7 -11.64 -2.69 -19.40
C ARG A 7 -11.29 -2.26 -17.99
N THR A 8 -10.98 -3.19 -17.08
CA THR A 8 -10.55 -2.84 -15.72
C THR A 8 -9.19 -2.13 -15.75
N PHE A 9 -8.26 -2.57 -16.59
CA PHE A 9 -6.97 -1.90 -16.78
C PHE A 9 -7.14 -0.47 -17.27
N PHE A 10 -7.92 -0.27 -18.32
CA PHE A 10 -8.19 1.06 -18.87
C PHE A 10 -8.89 1.99 -17.85
N ASN A 11 -9.83 1.47 -17.07
CA ASN A 11 -10.45 2.24 -15.99
C ASN A 11 -9.46 2.63 -14.89
N ILE A 12 -8.49 1.78 -14.53
CA ILE A 12 -7.42 2.19 -13.60
C ILE A 12 -6.61 3.35 -14.21
N LEU A 13 -6.29 3.30 -15.49
CA LEU A 13 -5.58 4.39 -16.16
C LEU A 13 -6.39 5.69 -16.14
N ILE A 14 -7.69 5.64 -16.41
CA ILE A 14 -8.57 6.80 -16.30
C ILE A 14 -8.61 7.33 -14.86
N SER A 15 -8.63 6.44 -13.84
CA SER A 15 -8.74 6.88 -12.46
C SER A 15 -7.53 7.69 -12.01
N ILE A 16 -6.32 7.28 -12.43
CA ILE A 16 -5.06 7.94 -12.06
C ILE A 16 -4.68 9.11 -12.97
N LEU A 17 -5.31 9.25 -14.14
CA LEU A 17 -4.93 10.26 -15.14
C LEU A 17 -4.94 11.70 -14.58
N PRO A 18 -5.97 12.16 -13.84
CA PRO A 18 -6.00 13.55 -13.38
C PRO A 18 -4.86 13.91 -12.43
N THR A 19 -4.56 13.02 -11.48
CA THR A 19 -3.43 13.21 -10.55
C THR A 19 -2.10 13.08 -11.27
N GLY A 20 -1.99 12.18 -12.26
CA GLY A 20 -0.83 12.11 -13.16
C GLY A 20 -0.60 13.38 -14.00
N ILE A 21 -1.67 14.02 -14.49
CA ILE A 21 -1.56 15.30 -15.22
C ILE A 21 -1.08 16.41 -14.27
N VAL A 22 -1.67 16.51 -13.07
CA VAL A 22 -1.22 17.49 -12.07
C VAL A 22 0.24 17.26 -11.69
N PHE A 23 0.64 15.99 -11.54
CA PHE A 23 2.03 15.62 -11.33
C PHE A 23 2.94 16.14 -12.45
N ILE A 24 2.61 15.89 -13.72
CA ILE A 24 3.42 16.35 -14.86
C ILE A 24 3.49 17.88 -14.92
N LEU A 25 2.41 18.58 -14.58
CA LEU A 25 2.36 20.05 -14.63
C LEU A 25 3.09 20.73 -13.46
N THR A 26 3.19 20.06 -12.31
CA THR A 26 3.74 20.65 -11.07
C THR A 26 5.08 20.07 -10.66
N GLU A 27 5.48 18.93 -11.25
CA GLU A 27 6.65 18.13 -10.90
C GLU A 27 6.71 17.72 -9.42
N ASN A 28 5.60 17.84 -8.68
CA ASN A 28 5.56 17.53 -7.26
C ASN A 28 5.17 16.06 -7.03
N VAL A 29 6.14 15.26 -6.57
CA VAL A 29 6.04 13.81 -6.31
C VAL A 29 4.83 13.42 -5.46
N ILE A 30 4.29 14.30 -4.62
CA ILE A 30 3.06 14.01 -3.86
C ILE A 30 1.90 13.61 -4.78
N TRP A 31 1.80 14.20 -5.97
CA TRP A 31 0.72 13.93 -6.90
C TRP A 31 0.81 12.52 -7.49
N LEU A 32 2.01 11.97 -7.59
CA LEU A 32 2.22 10.58 -7.93
C LEU A 32 1.67 9.66 -6.83
N GLU A 33 1.82 10.01 -5.55
CA GLU A 33 1.23 9.24 -4.44
C GLU A 33 -0.30 9.35 -4.41
N TYR A 34 -0.86 10.50 -4.82
CA TYR A 34 -2.30 10.67 -4.96
C TYR A 34 -2.91 9.75 -6.04
N THR A 35 -2.11 9.23 -6.96
CA THR A 35 -2.57 8.18 -7.89
C THR A 35 -2.93 6.88 -7.15
N LEU A 36 -2.28 6.59 -6.02
CA LEU A 36 -2.65 5.46 -5.15
C LEU A 36 -4.01 5.69 -4.51
N ILE A 37 -4.37 6.93 -4.15
CA ILE A 37 -5.71 7.27 -3.66
C ILE A 37 -6.73 6.97 -4.76
N SER A 38 -6.55 7.53 -5.96
CA SER A 38 -7.46 7.32 -7.09
C SER A 38 -7.61 5.85 -7.49
N CYS A 39 -6.50 5.10 -7.53
CA CYS A 39 -6.52 3.66 -7.77
C CYS A 39 -7.27 2.92 -6.66
N SER A 40 -7.06 3.28 -5.40
CA SER A 40 -7.70 2.64 -4.25
C SER A 40 -9.22 2.83 -4.24
N LEU A 41 -9.68 4.03 -4.56
CA LEU A 41 -11.11 4.33 -4.70
C LEU A 41 -11.74 3.49 -5.83
N TYR A 42 -11.09 3.43 -6.99
CA TYR A 42 -11.57 2.63 -8.11
C TYR A 42 -11.63 1.13 -7.77
N VAL A 43 -10.60 0.56 -7.16
CA VAL A 43 -10.56 -0.88 -6.86
C VAL A 43 -11.66 -1.26 -5.87
N VAL A 44 -11.88 -0.46 -4.83
CA VAL A 44 -12.95 -0.69 -3.85
C VAL A 44 -14.32 -0.53 -4.51
N PHE A 45 -14.52 0.51 -5.33
CA PHE A 45 -15.75 0.66 -6.10
C PHE A 45 -16.03 -0.55 -7.01
N HIS A 46 -15.04 -0.95 -7.79
CA HIS A 46 -15.17 -2.05 -8.74
C HIS A 46 -15.47 -3.38 -8.03
N LYS A 47 -14.81 -3.63 -6.89
CA LYS A 47 -14.99 -4.87 -6.12
C LYS A 47 -16.31 -4.91 -5.37
N TYR A 48 -16.70 -3.83 -4.70
CA TYR A 48 -17.85 -3.82 -3.78
C TYR A 48 -19.12 -3.19 -4.34
N HIS A 49 -19.06 -2.63 -5.55
CA HIS A 49 -20.18 -1.91 -6.16
C HIS A 49 -20.76 -0.84 -5.24
N TRP A 50 -19.87 -0.09 -4.58
CA TRP A 50 -20.23 0.94 -3.62
C TRP A 50 -20.88 2.16 -4.28
N SER A 51 -21.74 2.84 -3.52
CA SER A 51 -22.31 4.12 -3.96
C SER A 51 -21.28 5.24 -3.92
N VAL A 52 -21.54 6.32 -4.66
CA VAL A 52 -20.74 7.55 -4.66
C VAL A 52 -20.49 8.05 -3.23
N THR A 53 -21.52 8.02 -2.38
CA THR A 53 -21.39 8.41 -0.97
C THR A 53 -20.32 7.60 -0.23
N LYS A 54 -20.27 6.28 -0.42
CA LYS A 54 -19.26 5.43 0.22
C LYS A 54 -17.85 5.66 -0.33
N ILE A 55 -17.74 5.97 -1.62
CA ILE A 55 -16.45 6.36 -2.23
C ILE A 55 -15.94 7.66 -1.62
N ILE A 56 -16.82 8.67 -1.49
CA ILE A 56 -16.48 9.95 -0.85
C ILE A 56 -16.09 9.71 0.62
N LEU A 57 -16.82 8.87 1.36
CA LEU A 57 -16.47 8.53 2.74
C LEU A 57 -15.11 7.82 2.84
N GLN A 58 -14.78 6.91 1.91
CA GLN A 58 -13.46 6.29 1.85
C GLN A 58 -12.37 7.33 1.58
N TRP A 59 -12.60 8.25 0.65
CA TRP A 59 -11.67 9.33 0.32
C TRP A 59 -11.43 10.24 1.54
N ILE A 60 -12.49 10.68 2.22
CA ILE A 60 -12.40 11.44 3.47
C ILE A 60 -11.59 10.66 4.50
N LEU A 61 -11.90 9.38 4.69
CA LEU A 61 -11.20 8.53 5.66
C LEU A 61 -9.69 8.42 5.34
N ILE A 62 -9.32 8.21 4.08
CA ILE A 62 -7.92 8.15 3.64
C ILE A 62 -7.22 9.47 3.98
N LEU A 63 -7.83 10.61 3.65
CA LEU A 63 -7.27 11.94 3.91
C LEU A 63 -7.17 12.26 5.40
N SER A 64 -8.19 11.91 6.19
CA SER A 64 -8.17 12.09 7.65
C SER A 64 -7.06 11.27 8.30
N LEU A 65 -6.92 9.99 7.93
CA LEU A 65 -5.85 9.14 8.46
C LEU A 65 -4.48 9.61 8.01
N PHE A 66 -4.33 10.01 6.73
CA PHE A 66 -3.11 10.64 6.22
C PHE A 66 -2.74 11.87 7.05
N SER A 67 -3.70 12.76 7.30
CA SER A 67 -3.49 14.00 8.07
C SER A 67 -3.02 13.69 9.49
N VAL A 68 -3.69 12.76 10.17
CA VAL A 68 -3.32 12.34 11.54
C VAL A 68 -1.90 11.78 11.55
N ILE A 69 -1.58 10.83 10.66
CA ILE A 69 -0.25 10.22 10.60
C ILE A 69 0.83 11.25 10.27
N TYR A 70 0.55 12.18 9.34
CA TYR A 70 1.47 13.26 8.99
C TYR A 70 1.81 14.13 10.19
N PHE A 71 0.81 14.62 10.94
CA PHE A 71 1.09 15.42 12.14
C PHE A 71 1.76 14.60 13.26
N LEU A 72 1.44 13.31 13.38
CA LEU A 72 2.11 12.42 14.32
C LEU A 72 3.57 12.12 13.94
N SER A 73 3.99 12.32 12.68
CA SER A 73 5.37 12.06 12.24
C SER A 73 6.41 12.90 13.00
N ILE A 74 5.99 14.05 13.56
CA ILE A 74 6.80 14.91 14.41
C ILE A 74 7.18 14.22 15.73
N LEU A 75 6.36 13.27 16.19
CA LEU A 75 6.53 12.54 17.44
C LEU A 75 6.65 11.03 17.18
N PRO A 76 7.88 10.50 16.98
CA PRO A 76 8.11 9.13 16.50
C PRO A 76 7.37 8.02 17.25
N ILE A 77 7.24 8.15 18.57
CA ILE A 77 6.54 7.16 19.41
C ILE A 77 5.03 7.13 19.11
N TYR A 78 4.39 8.29 18.99
CA TYR A 78 2.96 8.37 18.70
C TYR A 78 2.67 7.95 17.25
N PHE A 79 3.55 8.30 16.32
CA PHE A 79 3.51 7.79 14.96
C PHE A 79 3.55 6.26 14.94
N ALA A 80 4.52 5.67 15.66
CA ALA A 80 4.70 4.23 15.72
C ALA A 80 3.48 3.53 16.36
N LEU A 81 2.97 4.06 17.46
CA LEU A 81 1.75 3.56 18.11
C LEU A 81 0.55 3.61 17.18
N PHE A 82 0.28 4.77 16.57
CA PHE A 82 -0.91 4.97 15.74
C PHE A 82 -0.87 4.11 14.47
N THR A 83 0.27 4.08 13.76
CA THR A 83 0.43 3.22 12.57
C THR A 83 0.34 1.73 12.91
N SER A 84 0.90 1.31 14.05
CA SER A 84 0.79 -0.08 14.55
C SER A 84 -0.66 -0.46 14.85
N PHE A 85 -1.38 0.37 15.60
CA PHE A 85 -2.80 0.14 15.92
C PHE A 85 -3.66 0.12 14.66
N LEU A 86 -3.51 1.12 13.79
CA LEU A 86 -4.32 1.24 12.58
C LEU A 86 -4.15 0.00 11.69
N ALA A 87 -2.91 -0.45 11.47
CA ALA A 87 -2.63 -1.62 10.67
C ALA A 87 -3.10 -2.93 11.34
N ALA A 88 -2.87 -3.07 12.66
CA ALA A 88 -3.28 -4.25 13.41
C ALA A 88 -4.81 -4.43 13.43
N ILE A 89 -5.56 -3.36 13.69
CA ILE A 89 -7.03 -3.38 13.65
C ILE A 89 -7.50 -3.71 12.23
N SER A 90 -6.98 -3.00 11.23
CA SER A 90 -7.47 -3.11 9.86
C SER A 90 -7.25 -4.50 9.26
N ILE A 91 -6.11 -5.14 9.53
CA ILE A 91 -5.85 -6.50 9.07
C ILE A 91 -6.50 -7.52 10.00
N GLY A 92 -6.48 -7.31 11.32
CA GLY A 92 -7.13 -8.19 12.27
C GLY A 92 -8.63 -8.35 12.00
N LEU A 93 -9.34 -7.25 11.73
CA LEU A 93 -10.78 -7.29 11.41
C LEU A 93 -11.10 -8.16 10.18
N SER A 94 -10.12 -8.44 9.32
CA SER A 94 -10.33 -9.34 8.20
C SER A 94 -10.58 -10.80 8.56
N GLU A 95 -10.29 -11.20 9.80
CA GLU A 95 -10.63 -12.53 10.32
C GLU A 95 -12.15 -12.69 10.50
N PHE A 96 -12.86 -11.60 10.79
CA PHE A 96 -14.32 -11.60 10.89
C PHE A 96 -14.98 -11.55 9.53
N ASN A 97 -14.38 -10.82 8.56
CA ASN A 97 -14.86 -10.76 7.19
C ASN A 97 -13.70 -10.51 6.21
N GLN A 98 -13.42 -11.49 5.33
CA GLN A 98 -12.30 -11.42 4.38
C GLN A 98 -12.38 -10.23 3.41
N ASN A 99 -13.60 -9.73 3.15
CA ASN A 99 -13.79 -8.53 2.35
C ASN A 99 -13.19 -7.28 3.01
N LEU A 100 -13.11 -7.23 4.33
CA LEU A 100 -12.46 -6.13 5.03
C LEU A 100 -10.97 -6.07 4.72
N ARG A 101 -10.30 -7.22 4.48
CA ARG A 101 -8.86 -7.22 4.14
C ARG A 101 -8.54 -6.33 2.96
N THR A 102 -9.34 -6.43 1.90
CA THR A 102 -9.12 -5.66 0.68
C THR A 102 -9.46 -4.19 0.91
N LEU A 103 -10.60 -3.90 1.54
CA LEU A 103 -10.99 -2.53 1.87
C LEU A 103 -9.92 -1.83 2.71
N SER A 104 -9.51 -2.47 3.81
CA SER A 104 -8.45 -2.01 4.70
C SER A 104 -7.12 -1.79 3.99
N SER A 105 -6.72 -2.69 3.10
CA SER A 105 -5.49 -2.51 2.31
C SER A 105 -5.56 -1.25 1.43
N PHE A 106 -6.70 -1.02 0.78
CA PHE A 106 -6.96 0.16 -0.06
C PHE A 106 -7.35 1.42 0.74
N ILE A 107 -7.24 1.38 2.06
CA ILE A 107 -7.26 2.58 2.92
C ILE A 107 -5.84 2.81 3.43
N ILE A 108 -5.21 1.79 4.01
CA ILE A 108 -3.89 1.91 4.64
C ILE A 108 -2.79 2.24 3.65
N ILE A 109 -2.73 1.58 2.48
CA ILE A 109 -1.65 1.78 1.51
C ILE A 109 -1.54 3.27 1.12
N PRO A 110 -2.57 3.91 0.52
CA PRO A 110 -2.44 5.32 0.15
C PRO A 110 -2.19 6.21 1.36
N THR A 111 -2.83 5.93 2.51
CA THR A 111 -2.62 6.68 3.74
C THR A 111 -1.16 6.66 4.21
N PHE A 112 -0.50 5.50 4.25
CA PHE A 112 0.91 5.40 4.65
C PHE A 112 1.81 6.08 3.61
N TYR A 113 1.60 5.82 2.33
CA TYR A 113 2.47 6.36 1.28
C TYR A 113 2.43 7.88 1.22
N CYS A 114 1.23 8.47 1.27
CA CYS A 114 1.09 9.92 1.31
C CYS A 114 1.73 10.49 2.59
N ALA A 115 1.54 9.88 3.75
CA ALA A 115 2.07 10.41 5.01
C ALA A 115 3.61 10.36 5.06
N PHE A 116 4.20 9.22 4.68
CA PHE A 116 5.66 9.06 4.64
C PHE A 116 6.30 9.99 3.62
N SER A 117 5.83 9.96 2.37
CA SER A 117 6.40 10.81 1.31
C SER A 117 6.28 12.28 1.69
N PHE A 118 5.14 12.69 2.25
CA PHE A 118 4.98 14.08 2.64
C PHE A 118 5.89 14.49 3.81
N SER A 119 6.14 13.60 4.77
CA SER A 119 7.11 13.86 5.84
C SER A 119 8.56 13.91 5.35
N GLU A 120 8.91 13.17 4.28
CA GLU A 120 10.26 13.18 3.70
C GLU A 120 10.54 14.46 2.89
N TYR A 121 9.55 15.00 2.18
CA TYR A 121 9.74 16.16 1.28
C TYR A 121 9.43 17.52 1.90
N THR A 122 8.85 17.59 3.09
CA THR A 122 8.42 18.88 3.67
C THR A 122 9.41 19.41 4.70
N HIS A 123 9.97 20.60 4.44
CA HIS A 123 10.79 21.31 5.42
C HIS A 123 9.94 21.84 6.59
N SER A 124 10.47 21.75 7.81
CA SER A 124 9.76 22.05 9.06
C SER A 124 9.12 23.44 9.13
N SER A 125 9.67 24.43 8.43
CA SER A 125 9.17 25.81 8.41
C SER A 125 7.92 26.04 7.54
N GLN A 126 7.57 25.10 6.65
CA GLN A 126 6.47 25.25 5.68
C GLN A 126 5.40 24.15 5.78
N ILE A 127 5.47 23.31 6.83
CA ILE A 127 4.59 22.15 7.06
C ILE A 127 3.11 22.48 6.87
N LEU A 128 2.62 23.55 7.47
CA LEU A 128 1.20 23.91 7.41
C LEU A 128 0.79 24.41 6.02
N THR A 129 1.58 25.31 5.43
CA THR A 129 1.26 25.90 4.13
C THR A 129 1.22 24.85 3.02
N GLU A 130 2.19 23.95 2.96
CA GLU A 130 2.20 22.86 1.98
C GLU A 130 1.09 21.85 2.25
N PHE A 131 0.80 21.55 3.52
CA PHE A 131 -0.32 20.69 3.89
C PHE A 131 -1.66 21.27 3.41
N TYR A 132 -1.89 22.57 3.62
CA TYR A 132 -3.12 23.24 3.16
C TYR A 132 -3.28 23.19 1.65
N LYS A 133 -2.21 23.44 0.89
CA LYS A 133 -2.26 23.34 -0.58
C LYS A 133 -2.66 21.93 -1.01
N ILE A 134 -2.03 20.91 -0.45
CA ILE A 134 -2.30 19.51 -0.81
C ILE A 134 -3.73 19.11 -0.45
N ILE A 135 -4.22 19.47 0.73
CA ILE A 135 -5.60 19.20 1.12
C ILE A 135 -6.59 19.94 0.22
N LEU A 136 -6.32 21.21 -0.13
CA LEU A 136 -7.19 22.00 -1.00
C LEU A 136 -7.32 21.39 -2.41
N PHE A 137 -6.22 20.89 -2.96
CA PHE A 137 -6.20 20.26 -4.29
C PHE A 137 -6.47 18.75 -4.27
N SER A 138 -6.60 18.14 -3.07
CA SER A 138 -6.89 16.71 -2.92
C SER A 138 -8.13 16.18 -3.65
N PRO A 139 -9.19 16.99 -3.91
CA PRO A 139 -10.33 16.54 -4.72
C PRO A 139 -9.95 16.13 -6.15
N CYS A 140 -8.78 16.51 -6.66
CA CYS A 140 -8.26 16.02 -7.94
C CYS A 140 -8.23 14.48 -8.02
N SER A 141 -7.94 13.81 -6.89
CA SER A 141 -7.94 12.34 -6.81
C SER A 141 -9.31 11.69 -7.02
N LEU A 142 -10.41 12.45 -6.90
CA LEU A 142 -11.78 11.97 -7.16
C LEU A 142 -12.18 12.11 -8.64
N ILE A 143 -11.56 13.01 -9.40
CA ILE A 143 -11.97 13.36 -10.77
C ILE A 143 -11.99 12.10 -11.64
N GLY A 144 -10.93 11.29 -11.60
CA GLY A 144 -10.82 10.09 -12.44
C GLY A 144 -11.90 9.07 -12.10
N MET A 145 -12.28 8.97 -10.83
CA MET A 145 -13.36 8.10 -10.39
C MET A 145 -14.73 8.58 -10.92
N PHE A 146 -14.99 9.88 -10.92
CA PHE A 146 -16.22 10.44 -11.50
C PHE A 146 -16.28 10.28 -13.03
N LEU A 147 -15.15 10.44 -13.72
CA LEU A 147 -15.06 10.17 -15.16
C LEU A 147 -15.41 8.71 -15.50
N ILE A 148 -14.96 7.75 -14.68
CA ILE A 148 -15.30 6.34 -14.86
C ILE A 148 -16.80 6.10 -14.67
N LEU A 149 -17.42 6.78 -13.70
CA LEU A 149 -18.87 6.67 -13.46
C LEU A 149 -19.68 7.21 -14.63
N THR A 150 -19.27 8.36 -15.20
CA THR A 150 -19.95 8.96 -16.36
C THR A 150 -19.77 8.10 -17.62
N VAL A 151 -18.53 7.70 -17.94
CA VAL A 151 -18.22 6.90 -19.14
C VAL A 151 -18.90 5.53 -19.11
N ASN A 152 -18.97 4.88 -17.94
CA ASN A 152 -19.59 3.55 -17.85
C ASN A 152 -21.12 3.61 -17.68
N GLY A 153 -21.74 4.80 -17.60
CA GLY A 153 -23.18 4.96 -17.38
C GLY A 153 -23.67 4.29 -16.09
N VAL A 154 -22.78 4.08 -15.12
CA VAL A 154 -23.10 3.31 -13.91
C VAL A 154 -23.79 4.23 -12.93
N ILE A 155 -25.11 4.16 -12.93
CA ILE A 155 -25.93 4.68 -11.83
C ILE A 155 -25.76 3.69 -10.65
N PRO A 156 -25.22 4.12 -9.50
CA PRO A 156 -24.75 3.25 -8.40
C PRO A 156 -25.84 2.47 -7.63
N PHE A 157 -27.05 2.33 -8.17
CA PHE A 157 -28.21 1.91 -7.40
C PHE A 157 -28.60 0.43 -7.47
N GLN A 158 -28.05 -0.39 -8.38
CA GLN A 158 -28.72 -1.68 -8.70
C GLN A 158 -27.93 -2.99 -8.57
N LYS A 159 -26.66 -3.02 -8.15
CA LYS A 159 -25.96 -4.31 -7.94
C LYS A 159 -26.04 -4.80 -6.49
N LYS A 160 -26.18 -6.12 -6.34
CA LYS A 160 -26.15 -6.84 -5.05
C LYS A 160 -24.88 -6.42 -4.30
N ARG A 161 -25.06 -5.63 -3.24
CA ARG A 161 -23.96 -5.08 -2.44
C ARG A 161 -23.32 -6.22 -1.65
N ILE A 162 -22.00 -6.26 -1.66
CA ILE A 162 -21.25 -7.20 -0.82
C ILE A 162 -21.38 -6.75 0.63
N ASP A 163 -21.74 -7.70 1.50
CA ASP A 163 -21.85 -7.46 2.92
C ASP A 163 -20.48 -7.32 3.59
N LEU A 164 -20.37 -6.28 4.42
CA LEU A 164 -19.19 -5.91 5.19
C LEU A 164 -19.45 -6.03 6.69
N SER A 165 -20.56 -6.66 7.08
CA SER A 165 -20.86 -7.00 8.47
C SER A 165 -19.73 -7.82 9.09
N LEU A 166 -19.51 -7.58 10.38
CA LEU A 166 -18.55 -8.30 11.20
C LEU A 166 -19.26 -9.48 11.85
N ASP A 167 -18.79 -10.69 11.57
CA ASP A 167 -19.28 -11.90 12.22
C ASP A 167 -18.48 -12.17 13.50
N PHE A 168 -18.92 -11.55 14.60
CA PHE A 168 -18.29 -11.72 15.92
C PHE A 168 -18.55 -13.08 16.57
N SER A 169 -19.35 -13.96 15.94
CA SER A 169 -19.54 -15.35 16.41
C SER A 169 -18.30 -16.22 16.14
N LYS A 170 -17.43 -15.79 15.23
CA LYS A 170 -16.18 -16.50 14.91
C LYS A 170 -15.19 -16.50 16.07
N ASN A 171 -14.31 -17.51 16.07
CA ASN A 171 -13.22 -17.59 17.02
C ASN A 171 -12.35 -16.32 16.96
N LYS A 172 -12.11 -15.70 18.13
CA LYS A 172 -11.33 -14.46 18.27
C LYS A 172 -9.81 -14.71 18.33
N GLU A 173 -9.37 -15.94 18.51
CA GLU A 173 -7.96 -16.31 18.58
C GLU A 173 -7.15 -15.90 17.33
N PRO A 174 -7.60 -16.21 16.09
CA PRO A 174 -6.92 -15.75 14.88
C PRO A 174 -6.78 -14.22 14.81
N PHE A 175 -7.81 -13.48 15.25
CA PHE A 175 -7.79 -12.02 15.35
C PHE A 175 -6.69 -11.56 16.31
N LEU A 176 -6.62 -12.12 17.51
CA LEU A 176 -5.63 -11.73 18.52
C LEU A 176 -4.19 -12.02 18.05
N ILE A 177 -3.95 -13.19 17.45
CA ILE A 177 -2.64 -13.57 16.92
C ILE A 177 -2.20 -12.56 15.85
N ILE A 178 -3.05 -12.27 14.86
CA ILE A 178 -2.74 -11.32 13.79
C ILE A 178 -2.54 -9.91 14.35
N PHE A 179 -3.47 -9.45 15.20
CA PHE A 179 -3.45 -8.12 15.78
C PHE A 179 -2.14 -7.88 16.53
N THR A 180 -1.81 -8.76 17.48
CA THR A 180 -0.59 -8.62 18.28
C THR A 180 0.66 -8.75 17.42
N SER A 181 0.67 -9.66 16.43
CA SER A 181 1.81 -9.83 15.54
C SER A 181 2.10 -8.56 14.73
N ILE A 182 1.07 -7.99 14.10
CA ILE A 182 1.22 -6.77 13.30
C ILE A 182 1.58 -5.58 14.18
N PHE A 183 0.92 -5.44 15.33
CA PHE A 183 1.18 -4.35 16.25
C PHE A 183 2.65 -4.32 16.67
N VAL A 184 3.18 -5.45 17.16
CA VAL A 184 4.56 -5.56 17.61
C VAL A 184 5.54 -5.41 16.44
N ALA A 185 5.26 -6.04 15.29
CA ALA A 185 6.15 -5.99 14.14
C ALA A 185 6.26 -4.57 13.56
N ILE A 186 5.16 -3.82 13.45
CA ILE A 186 5.17 -2.43 12.96
C ILE A 186 5.82 -1.50 13.98
N MET A 187 5.61 -1.72 15.28
CA MET A 187 6.29 -0.96 16.32
C MET A 187 7.82 -1.08 16.19
N LEU A 188 8.31 -2.32 16.03
CA LEU A 188 9.72 -2.59 15.79
C LEU A 188 10.18 -2.04 14.43
N GLY A 189 9.39 -2.20 13.37
CA GLY A 189 9.68 -1.66 12.04
C GLY A 189 9.88 -0.15 12.07
N ASN A 190 8.98 0.59 12.74
CA ASN A 190 9.12 2.03 12.96
C ASN A 190 10.37 2.37 13.77
N TYR A 191 10.69 1.62 14.82
CA TYR A 191 11.94 1.80 15.56
C TYR A 191 13.16 1.70 14.64
N PHE A 192 13.21 0.71 13.75
CA PHE A 192 14.28 0.58 12.76
C PHE A 192 14.31 1.74 11.76
N ILE A 193 13.15 2.13 11.23
CA ILE A 193 13.02 3.24 10.28
C ILE A 193 13.56 4.54 10.89
N PHE A 194 13.12 4.90 12.09
CA PHE A 194 13.56 6.14 12.75
C PHE A 194 15.01 6.07 13.24
N LYS A 195 15.48 4.93 13.74
CA LYS A 195 16.85 4.79 14.25
C LYS A 195 17.89 4.87 13.13
N TYR A 196 17.58 4.29 11.97
CA TYR A 196 18.52 4.19 10.85
C TYR A 196 18.20 5.17 9.71
N ASN A 197 17.20 6.05 9.90
CA ASN A 197 16.70 6.98 8.87
C ASN A 197 16.50 6.28 7.51
N LEU A 198 15.82 5.13 7.53
CA LEU A 198 15.63 4.32 6.32
C LEU A 198 14.73 5.08 5.34
N PRO A 199 15.21 5.41 4.13
CA PRO A 199 14.39 6.07 3.13
C PRO A 199 13.26 5.13 2.68
N GLY A 200 12.05 5.65 2.50
CA GLY A 200 10.94 4.84 2.03
C GLY A 200 10.39 3.88 3.09
N GLY A 201 10.37 4.29 4.37
CA GLY A 201 9.87 3.47 5.48
C GLY A 201 8.48 2.84 5.27
N GLN A 202 7.62 3.47 4.45
CA GLN A 202 6.33 2.92 4.01
C GLN A 202 6.44 1.52 3.40
N TRP A 203 7.54 1.24 2.69
CA TRP A 203 7.77 -0.04 2.02
C TRP A 203 8.10 -1.16 3.00
N VAL A 204 8.83 -0.85 4.08
CA VAL A 204 9.11 -1.78 5.19
C VAL A 204 7.81 -2.10 5.94
N LEU A 205 7.05 -1.07 6.32
CA LEU A 205 5.78 -1.27 7.03
C LEU A 205 4.77 -2.06 6.20
N TRP A 206 4.63 -1.73 4.92
CA TRP A 206 3.78 -2.51 4.01
C TRP A 206 4.27 -3.95 3.86
N SER A 207 5.59 -4.16 3.94
CA SER A 207 6.15 -5.50 3.86
C SER A 207 5.79 -6.36 5.06
N ILE A 208 5.74 -5.79 6.26
CA ILE A 208 5.23 -6.43 7.48
C ILE A 208 3.75 -6.81 7.29
N VAL A 209 2.92 -5.81 6.94
CA VAL A 209 1.46 -5.97 6.82
C VAL A 209 1.08 -7.02 5.77
N SER A 210 1.78 -7.01 4.64
CA SER A 210 1.41 -7.85 3.51
C SER A 210 1.70 -9.33 3.75
N VAL A 211 2.69 -9.72 4.57
CA VAL A 211 2.94 -11.14 4.90
C VAL A 211 2.09 -11.66 6.06
N ALA A 212 1.49 -10.76 6.85
CA ALA A 212 0.74 -11.11 8.04
C ALA A 212 -0.43 -12.07 7.74
N ASN A 213 -0.48 -13.16 8.50
CA ASN A 213 -1.55 -14.15 8.48
C ASN A 213 -1.68 -14.81 9.88
N ASN A 214 -2.77 -15.54 10.11
CA ASN A 214 -3.06 -16.17 11.41
C ASN A 214 -2.25 -17.45 11.68
N ASN A 215 -1.46 -17.91 10.71
CA ASN A 215 -0.63 -19.08 10.82
C ASN A 215 0.76 -18.86 10.19
N VAL A 216 1.75 -19.57 10.72
CA VAL A 216 3.16 -19.43 10.34
C VAL A 216 3.42 -19.92 8.91
N THR A 217 2.77 -20.98 8.48
CA THR A 217 2.97 -21.61 7.16
C THR A 217 2.60 -20.66 6.02
N ASP A 218 1.46 -20.00 6.12
CA ASP A 218 1.01 -19.05 5.10
C ASP A 218 1.82 -17.76 5.11
N THR A 219 2.22 -17.28 6.29
CA THR A 219 3.12 -16.13 6.39
C THR A 219 4.46 -16.43 5.72
N LYS A 220 5.02 -17.63 5.94
CA LYS A 220 6.24 -18.09 5.26
C LYS A 220 6.04 -18.22 3.76
N ALA A 221 4.97 -18.86 3.31
CA ALA A 221 4.67 -19.01 1.88
C ALA A 221 4.54 -17.65 1.18
N LYS A 222 3.83 -16.71 1.81
CA LYS A 222 3.64 -15.36 1.30
C LYS A 222 4.93 -14.55 1.28
N LEU A 223 5.79 -14.70 2.30
CA LEU A 223 7.14 -14.15 2.28
C LEU A 223 7.92 -14.67 1.07
N MET A 224 7.94 -16.00 0.86
CA MET A 224 8.67 -16.59 -0.26
C MET A 224 8.17 -16.09 -1.62
N HIS A 225 6.86 -15.92 -1.81
CA HIS A 225 6.32 -15.32 -3.03
C HIS A 225 6.84 -13.89 -3.27
N ARG A 226 6.96 -13.10 -2.21
CA ARG A 226 7.48 -11.72 -2.29
C ARG A 226 8.98 -11.68 -2.49
N VAL A 227 9.73 -12.59 -1.85
CA VAL A 227 11.18 -12.76 -2.06
C VAL A 227 11.45 -13.08 -3.53
N HIS A 228 10.82 -14.11 -4.09
CA HIS A 228 11.00 -14.44 -5.50
C HIS A 228 10.64 -13.28 -6.42
N GLY A 229 9.51 -12.61 -6.16
CA GLY A 229 9.07 -11.50 -7.00
C GLY A 229 9.96 -10.25 -6.89
N VAL A 230 10.47 -9.90 -5.70
CA VAL A 230 11.37 -8.74 -5.56
C VAL A 230 12.72 -9.00 -6.20
N PHE A 231 13.29 -10.19 -6.00
CA PHE A 231 14.59 -10.52 -6.62
C PHE A 231 14.47 -10.52 -8.14
N LEU A 232 13.48 -11.23 -8.69
CA LEU A 232 13.29 -11.27 -10.13
C LEU A 232 12.99 -9.88 -10.72
N GLY A 233 12.07 -9.14 -10.10
CA GLY A 233 11.65 -7.83 -10.59
C GLY A 233 12.74 -6.78 -10.49
N SER A 234 13.43 -6.69 -9.35
CA SER A 234 14.50 -5.72 -9.13
C SER A 234 15.75 -6.03 -9.95
N VAL A 235 16.11 -7.31 -10.15
CA VAL A 235 17.25 -7.68 -11.00
C VAL A 235 16.97 -7.40 -12.47
N ILE A 236 15.80 -7.79 -12.99
CA ILE A 236 15.41 -7.45 -14.36
C ILE A 236 15.33 -5.93 -14.53
N GLY A 237 14.74 -5.22 -13.56
CA GLY A 237 14.69 -3.76 -13.54
C GLY A 237 16.08 -3.15 -13.61
N PHE A 238 17.02 -3.62 -12.78
CA PHE A 238 18.40 -3.15 -12.79
C PHE A 238 19.10 -3.37 -14.13
N ILE A 239 18.94 -4.55 -14.75
CA ILE A 239 19.47 -4.83 -16.09
C ILE A 239 18.87 -3.87 -17.13
N LEU A 240 17.57 -3.61 -17.06
CA LEU A 240 16.92 -2.63 -17.94
C LEU A 240 17.41 -1.21 -17.70
N CYS A 241 17.75 -0.84 -16.47
CA CYS A 241 18.40 0.45 -16.17
C CYS A 241 19.78 0.55 -16.83
N LEU A 242 20.59 -0.53 -16.79
CA LEU A 242 21.89 -0.56 -17.49
C LEU A 242 21.74 -0.42 -19.01
N ILE A 243 20.72 -1.05 -19.59
CA ILE A 243 20.39 -0.90 -21.01
C ILE A 243 19.93 0.53 -21.28
N ALA A 244 19.03 1.07 -20.46
CA ALA A 244 18.53 2.44 -20.61
C ALA A 244 19.66 3.47 -20.53
N MET A 245 20.63 3.29 -19.63
CA MET A 245 21.82 4.13 -19.52
C MET A 245 22.58 4.25 -20.85
N TYR A 246 22.63 3.18 -21.63
CA TYR A 246 23.39 3.13 -22.88
C TYR A 246 22.58 3.58 -24.11
N PHE A 247 21.28 3.27 -24.16
CA PHE A 247 20.45 3.44 -25.35
C PHE A 247 19.41 4.56 -25.27
N VAL A 248 19.00 4.98 -24.06
CA VAL A 248 17.88 5.90 -23.86
C VAL A 248 18.43 7.28 -23.55
N VAL A 249 18.17 8.24 -24.44
CA VAL A 249 18.31 9.68 -24.13
C VAL A 249 17.48 9.96 -22.88
N ASN A 250 18.01 10.73 -21.93
CA ASN A 250 17.36 11.08 -20.66
C ASN A 250 15.91 11.57 -20.86
N ILE A 251 14.92 10.68 -20.70
CA ILE A 251 13.48 10.94 -20.90
C ILE A 251 12.77 10.66 -19.56
N PRO A 252 12.77 11.63 -18.60
CA PRO A 252 12.10 11.47 -17.30
C PRO A 252 10.60 11.15 -17.41
N ILE A 253 9.95 11.66 -18.46
CA ILE A 253 8.53 11.39 -18.73
C ILE A 253 8.23 9.89 -18.88
N LEU A 254 9.16 9.10 -19.40
CA LEU A 254 9.00 7.64 -19.49
C LEU A 254 9.01 7.02 -18.08
N GLY A 255 9.89 7.49 -17.21
CA GLY A 255 9.94 7.08 -15.81
C GLY A 255 8.63 7.37 -15.08
N TYR A 256 8.06 8.55 -15.30
CA TYR A 256 6.76 8.93 -14.74
C TYR A 256 5.60 8.08 -15.26
N VAL A 257 5.57 7.79 -16.56
CA VAL A 257 4.58 6.87 -17.14
C VAL A 257 4.69 5.48 -16.51
N ILE A 258 5.91 4.95 -16.34
CA ILE A 258 6.13 3.64 -15.71
C ILE A 258 5.69 3.66 -14.24
N ALA A 259 5.97 4.74 -13.51
CA ALA A 259 5.51 4.91 -12.14
C ALA A 259 3.98 4.86 -12.06
N LEU A 260 3.28 5.56 -12.97
CA LEU A 260 1.82 5.53 -13.10
C LEU A 260 1.25 4.15 -13.46
N LEU A 261 2.02 3.30 -14.15
CA LEU A 261 1.60 1.92 -14.45
C LEU A 261 1.76 0.96 -13.26
N THR A 262 2.53 1.35 -12.22
CA THR A 262 2.82 0.51 -11.05
C THR A 262 1.56 0.03 -10.32
N PRO A 263 0.54 0.87 -10.05
CA PRO A 263 -0.72 0.42 -9.45
C PRO A 263 -1.50 -0.55 -10.35
N ALA A 264 -1.43 -0.41 -11.67
CA ALA A 264 -2.14 -1.28 -12.61
C ALA A 264 -1.65 -2.75 -12.56
N THR A 265 -0.44 -2.99 -12.05
CA THR A 265 0.08 -4.35 -11.79
C THR A 265 -0.79 -5.15 -10.82
N LEU A 266 -1.64 -4.51 -10.02
CA LEU A 266 -2.59 -5.18 -9.11
C LEU A 266 -3.60 -6.09 -9.83
N LEU A 267 -3.81 -5.88 -11.14
CA LEU A 267 -4.71 -6.71 -11.95
C LEU A 267 -4.05 -7.99 -12.48
N ILE A 268 -2.72 -8.08 -12.41
CA ILE A 268 -1.95 -9.20 -12.95
C ILE A 268 -2.14 -10.42 -12.05
N LYS A 269 -2.30 -11.59 -12.68
CA LYS A 269 -2.29 -12.89 -12.00
C LYS A 269 -1.31 -13.82 -12.73
N PRO A 270 -0.54 -14.68 -12.02
CA PRO A 270 -0.54 -14.91 -10.56
C PRO A 270 0.18 -13.81 -9.74
N TYR A 271 0.02 -13.82 -8.41
CA TYR A 271 0.56 -12.78 -7.51
C TYR A 271 2.06 -12.54 -7.64
N VAL A 272 2.85 -13.61 -7.83
CA VAL A 272 4.30 -13.50 -8.03
C VAL A 272 4.62 -12.64 -9.24
N LEU A 273 3.89 -12.83 -10.35
CA LEU A 273 4.06 -12.03 -11.56
C LEU A 273 3.68 -10.56 -11.31
N ALA A 274 2.54 -10.31 -10.66
CA ALA A 274 2.12 -8.96 -10.29
C ALA A 274 3.16 -8.23 -9.42
N PHE A 275 3.71 -8.93 -8.43
CA PHE A 275 4.73 -8.38 -7.53
C PHE A 275 6.06 -8.17 -8.24
N THR A 276 6.45 -9.07 -9.15
CA THR A 276 7.63 -8.96 -10.03
C THR A 276 7.52 -7.71 -10.90
N SER A 277 6.43 -7.55 -11.64
CA SER A 277 6.21 -6.38 -12.50
C SER A 277 6.22 -5.08 -11.70
N ARG A 278 5.65 -5.08 -10.48
CA ARG A 278 5.69 -3.91 -9.60
C ARG A 278 7.12 -3.53 -9.19
N CYS A 279 7.92 -4.51 -8.76
CA CYS A 279 9.31 -4.24 -8.36
C CYS A 279 10.18 -3.81 -9.54
N LEU A 280 9.93 -4.37 -10.73
CA LEU A 280 10.53 -3.94 -11.99
C LEU A 280 10.18 -2.48 -12.30
N PHE A 281 8.90 -2.13 -12.29
CA PHE A 281 8.45 -0.76 -12.59
C PHE A 281 9.00 0.26 -11.60
N ILE A 282 8.98 -0.03 -10.30
CA ILE A 282 9.57 0.86 -9.28
C ILE A 282 11.07 1.07 -9.52
N THR A 283 11.81 -0.01 -9.81
CA THR A 283 13.25 0.07 -10.05
C THR A 283 13.55 0.89 -11.30
N LEU A 284 12.82 0.62 -12.39
CA LEU A 284 13.02 1.28 -13.67
C LEU A 284 12.59 2.75 -13.64
N SER A 285 11.45 3.06 -13.01
CA SER A 285 11.01 4.44 -12.84
C SER A 285 11.98 5.23 -11.97
N GLY A 286 12.48 4.63 -10.89
CA GLY A 286 13.46 5.27 -10.02
C GLY A 286 14.75 5.64 -10.74
N TYR A 287 15.23 4.80 -11.66
CA TYR A 287 16.37 5.14 -12.51
C TYR A 287 16.04 6.23 -13.54
N LEU A 288 14.92 6.11 -14.24
CA LEU A 288 14.57 7.06 -15.31
C LEU A 288 14.25 8.48 -14.78
N ILE A 289 13.86 8.59 -13.50
CA ILE A 289 13.55 9.87 -12.85
C ILE A 289 14.80 10.42 -12.14
N ASP A 290 15.38 9.63 -11.23
CA ASP A 290 16.41 10.10 -10.30
C ASP A 290 17.84 9.68 -10.70
N HIS A 291 18.01 8.94 -11.80
CA HIS A 291 19.27 8.28 -12.21
C HIS A 291 19.84 7.36 -11.13
N SER A 292 18.98 6.86 -10.22
CA SER A 292 19.40 6.06 -9.07
C SER A 292 19.29 4.56 -9.34
N PHE A 293 20.44 3.89 -9.41
CA PHE A 293 20.52 2.44 -9.43
C PHE A 293 20.18 1.79 -8.06
N PHE A 294 20.29 2.57 -6.98
CA PHE A 294 20.09 2.10 -5.61
C PHE A 294 18.64 1.70 -5.32
N LYS A 295 17.67 2.21 -6.09
CA LYS A 295 16.24 1.86 -5.96
C LYS A 295 15.97 0.36 -6.05
N SER A 296 16.79 -0.38 -6.81
CA SER A 296 16.73 -1.85 -6.89
C SER A 296 17.04 -2.50 -5.54
N PHE A 297 18.12 -2.05 -4.89
CA PHE A 297 18.62 -2.56 -3.61
C PHE A 297 17.72 -2.15 -2.44
N GLU A 298 17.25 -0.90 -2.43
CA GLU A 298 16.26 -0.40 -1.47
C GLU A 298 15.04 -1.33 -1.46
N ARG A 299 14.48 -1.61 -2.64
CA ARG A 299 13.30 -2.46 -2.75
C ARG A 299 13.51 -3.88 -2.21
N ILE A 300 14.65 -4.50 -2.49
CA ILE A 300 15.00 -5.82 -1.94
C ILE A 300 15.08 -5.74 -0.41
N SER A 301 15.79 -4.74 0.10
CA SER A 301 15.99 -4.53 1.53
C SER A 301 14.67 -4.32 2.27
N ASP A 302 13.75 -3.51 1.73
CA ASP A 302 12.43 -3.26 2.32
C ASP A 302 11.60 -4.53 2.49
N VAL A 303 11.60 -5.36 1.44
CA VAL A 303 10.81 -6.61 1.39
C VAL A 303 11.39 -7.63 2.35
N LEU A 304 12.71 -7.76 2.41
CA LEU A 304 13.39 -8.67 3.33
C LEU A 304 13.23 -8.22 4.77
N LEU A 305 13.56 -6.96 5.10
CA LEU A 305 13.48 -6.43 6.44
C LEU A 305 12.06 -6.54 6.99
N GLY A 306 11.08 -5.99 6.29
CA GLY A 306 9.69 -6.02 6.75
C GLY A 306 9.10 -7.43 6.74
N GLY A 307 9.43 -8.25 5.74
CA GLY A 307 8.94 -9.61 5.62
C GLY A 307 9.47 -10.55 6.71
N ILE A 308 10.77 -10.47 7.01
CA ILE A 308 11.42 -11.26 8.06
C ILE A 308 10.92 -10.82 9.44
N LEU A 309 10.85 -9.52 9.71
CA LEU A 309 10.27 -9.00 10.95
C LEU A 309 8.84 -9.49 11.16
N GLY A 310 7.99 -9.41 10.14
CA GLY A 310 6.63 -9.94 10.18
C GLY A 310 6.60 -11.43 10.52
N LEU A 311 7.42 -12.25 9.85
CA LEU A 311 7.48 -13.69 10.10
C LEU A 311 7.95 -14.04 11.52
N ILE A 312 9.06 -13.46 11.97
CA ILE A 312 9.63 -13.75 13.30
C ILE A 312 8.63 -13.41 14.39
N ILE A 313 8.00 -12.23 14.31
CA ILE A 313 7.03 -11.80 15.32
C ILE A 313 5.78 -12.69 15.29
N THR A 314 5.26 -13.05 14.10
CA THR A 314 4.14 -14.00 14.00
C THR A 314 4.49 -15.35 14.63
N ILE A 315 5.70 -15.87 14.42
CA ILE A 315 6.16 -17.11 15.06
C ILE A 315 6.12 -16.97 16.59
N ILE A 316 6.73 -15.91 17.12
CA ILE A 316 6.80 -15.67 18.57
C ILE A 316 5.40 -15.58 19.18
N VAL A 317 4.53 -14.76 18.61
CA VAL A 317 3.16 -14.56 19.10
C VAL A 317 2.34 -15.85 19.02
N TYR A 318 2.44 -16.58 17.90
CA TYR A 318 1.74 -17.86 17.73
C TYR A 318 2.16 -18.88 18.81
N TYR A 319 3.46 -19.02 19.06
CA TYR A 319 3.96 -19.95 20.07
C TYR A 319 3.54 -19.54 21.49
N ILE A 320 3.66 -18.25 21.84
CA ILE A 320 3.21 -17.72 23.13
C ILE A 320 1.72 -18.03 23.34
N TYR A 321 0.89 -17.74 22.34
CA TYR A 321 -0.55 -17.99 22.43
C TYR A 321 -0.86 -19.48 22.58
N SER A 322 -0.20 -20.34 21.79
CA SER A 322 -0.37 -21.80 21.85
C SER A 322 0.03 -22.39 23.21
N PHE A 323 1.06 -21.83 23.84
CA PHE A 323 1.54 -22.24 25.16
C PHE A 323 0.53 -21.90 26.25
N PHE A 324 0.00 -20.67 26.27
CA PHE A 324 -1.00 -20.26 27.24
C PHE A 324 -2.31 -21.03 27.09
N LYS A 325 -2.76 -21.28 25.85
CA LYS A 325 -3.96 -22.07 25.58
C LYS A 325 -3.87 -23.51 26.10
N LYS A 326 -2.70 -24.15 25.98
CA LYS A 326 -2.49 -25.50 26.52
C LYS A 326 -2.60 -25.52 28.05
N LYS A 327 -2.12 -24.48 28.73
CA LYS A 327 -2.21 -24.39 30.20
C LYS A 327 -3.65 -24.26 30.70
N THR A 328 -4.48 -23.46 30.03
CA THR A 328 -5.89 -23.27 30.42
C THR A 328 -6.80 -24.47 30.19
N ILE A 329 -6.40 -25.44 29.37
CA ILE A 329 -7.15 -26.69 29.15
C ILE A 329 -6.80 -27.75 30.21
N ILE A 330 -5.64 -27.62 30.84
CA ILE A 330 -5.12 -28.60 31.83
C ILE A 330 -5.47 -28.18 33.27
N SER A 331 -5.81 -26.91 33.50
CA SER A 331 -6.41 -26.38 34.74
C SER A 331 -7.92 -26.49 34.72
#